data_AF-R7Z2H0-F1
#
_entry.id   AF-R7Z2H0-F1
#
_cell.length_a   1.000
_cell.length_b   1.000
_cell.length_c   1.000
_cell.angle_alpha   90.00
_cell.angle_beta   90.00
_cell.angle_gamma   90.00
#
_symmetry.space_group_name_H-M   'P 1'
#
loop_
_entity.id
_entity.type
_entity.pdbx_description
1 polymer ?
#
loop_
_entity_poly.entity_id
_entity_poly.type
_entity_poly.pdbx_seq_one_letter_code
_entity_poly.pdbx_strand_id
1 'polypeptide(L)'
;MSVAFGQLILYALGAGFTEIYRGWRYMVGLGALPAIILALIMLKCPESPRQLIAHKKHEEAARVLKRIFPKATEDQLRCKIKLIQNSSRRSQLLWATNPCCGSSINCLSSGQI
;
A
#
# COMPACT_ATOMS: atom_id res chain seq x y z
N MET A 1 -9.46 -8.10 13.51
CA MET A 1 -9.17 -7.93 14.94
C MET A 1 -8.30 -6.70 15.26
N SER A 2 -7.45 -6.20 14.35
CA SER A 2 -6.65 -4.98 14.62
C SER A 2 -7.46 -3.69 14.79
N VAL A 3 -8.62 -3.56 14.14
CA VAL A 3 -9.47 -2.37 14.26
C VAL A 3 -10.14 -2.29 15.64
N ALA A 4 -10.62 -3.42 16.17
CA ALA A 4 -11.26 -3.48 17.48
C ALA A 4 -10.28 -3.14 18.62
N PHE A 5 -9.02 -3.58 18.47
CA PHE A 5 -7.96 -3.24 19.43
C PHE A 5 -7.67 -1.73 19.47
N GLY A 6 -7.62 -1.09 18.30
CA GLY A 6 -7.51 0.37 18.21
C GLY A 6 -8.68 1.09 18.90
N GLN A 7 -9.91 0.60 18.69
CA GLN A 7 -11.10 1.15 19.33
C GLN A 7 -11.06 1.02 20.86
N LEU A 8 -10.60 -0.12 21.39
CA LEU A 8 -10.46 -0.35 22.82
C LEU A 8 -9.43 0.59 23.47
N ILE A 9 -8.28 0.80 22.81
CA ILE A 9 -7.27 1.76 23.25
C ILE A 9 -7.83 3.19 23.26
N LEU A 10 -8.58 3.58 22.23
CA LEU A 10 -9.20 4.90 22.16
C LEU A 10 -10.21 5.12 23.29
N TYR A 11 -11.03 4.12 23.61
CA TYR A 11 -11.97 4.19 24.73
C TYR A 11 -11.26 4.29 26.09
N ALA A 12 -10.20 3.51 26.31
CA ALA A 12 -9.41 3.57 27.55
C ALA A 12 -8.75 4.95 27.75
N LEU A 13 -8.21 5.53 26.69
CA LEU A 13 -7.63 6.87 26.72
C LEU A 13 -8.73 7.93 26.92
N GLY A 14 -9.87 7.79 26.24
CA GLY A 14 -11.03 8.67 26.45
C GLY A 14 -11.48 8.73 27.91
N ALA A 15 -11.56 7.58 28.59
CA ALA A 15 -11.95 7.48 30.00
C ALA A 15 -10.87 8.00 30.98
N GLY A 16 -9.59 7.87 30.64
CA GLY A 16 -8.50 8.39 31.47
C GLY A 16 -8.33 9.92 31.38
N PHE A 17 -8.69 10.53 30.24
CA PHE A 17 -8.51 11.97 30.02
C PHE A 17 -9.73 12.84 30.40
N THR A 18 -10.87 12.24 30.79
CA THR A 18 -12.06 12.97 31.26
C THR A 18 -11.87 13.65 32.62
N GLU A 19 -10.95 13.17 33.46
CA GLU A 19 -10.70 13.76 34.79
C GLU A 19 -9.66 14.89 34.81
N ILE A 20 -9.06 15.24 33.65
CA ILE A 20 -7.95 16.21 33.57
C ILE A 20 -8.46 17.57 33.06
N TYR A 21 -8.18 18.64 33.81
CA TYR A 21 -8.46 20.02 33.41
C TYR A 21 -7.74 20.33 32.07
N ARG A 22 -8.51 20.66 31.01
CA ARG A 22 -8.08 20.84 29.60
C ARG A 22 -7.88 19.55 28.76
N GLY A 23 -8.59 18.46 29.08
CA GLY A 23 -8.56 17.19 28.32
C GLY A 23 -8.74 17.30 26.79
N TRP A 24 -9.45 18.31 26.28
CA TRP A 24 -9.66 18.49 24.83
C TRP A 24 -8.37 18.67 24.02
N ARG A 25 -7.32 19.30 24.58
CA ARG A 25 -6.02 19.46 23.90
C ARG A 25 -5.28 18.13 23.78
N TYR A 26 -5.43 17.27 24.78
CA TYR A 26 -4.84 15.95 24.78
C TYR A 26 -5.54 15.03 23.78
N MET A 27 -6.86 15.14 23.61
CA MET A 27 -7.58 14.41 22.55
C MET A 27 -7.05 14.75 21.15
N VAL A 28 -6.84 16.04 20.84
CA VAL A 28 -6.27 16.46 19.55
C VAL A 28 -4.82 15.99 19.41
N GLY A 29 -4.00 16.12 20.45
CA GLY A 29 -2.60 15.69 20.43
C GLY A 29 -2.45 14.17 20.22
N LEU A 30 -3.32 13.38 20.84
CA LEU A 30 -3.26 11.92 20.77
C LEU A 30 -3.78 11.38 19.42
N GLY A 31 -4.73 12.07 18.79
CA GLY A 31 -5.11 11.79 17.40
C GLY A 31 -4.04 12.20 16.37
N ALA A 32 -3.30 13.27 16.66
CA ALA A 32 -2.17 13.70 15.81
C ALA A 32 -0.95 12.77 15.94
N LEU A 33 -0.76 12.12 17.09
CA LEU A 33 0.37 11.24 17.37
C LEU A 33 0.56 10.11 16.31
N PRO A 34 -0.44 9.27 15.98
CA PRO A 34 -0.28 8.25 14.95
C PRO A 34 -0.04 8.83 13.55
N ALA A 35 -0.60 10.02 13.24
CA ALA A 35 -0.37 10.69 11.97
C ALA A 35 1.08 11.17 11.83
N ILE A 36 1.67 11.73 12.89
CA ILE A 36 3.08 12.16 12.92
C ILE A 36 4.00 10.94 12.82
N ILE A 37 3.72 9.88 13.57
CA ILE A 37 4.48 8.63 13.50
C ILE A 37 4.44 8.06 12.08
N LEU A 38 3.26 8.02 11.46
CA LEU A 38 3.12 7.57 10.07
C LEU A 38 3.90 8.45 9.09
N ALA A 39 3.87 9.78 9.28
CA ALA A 39 4.62 10.72 8.44
C ALA A 39 6.14 10.47 8.54
N LEU A 40 6.66 10.25 9.75
CA LEU A 40 8.08 9.91 9.95
C LEU A 40 8.45 8.56 9.33
N ILE A 41 7.57 7.57 9.43
CA ILE A 41 7.77 6.24 8.82
C ILE A 41 7.74 6.34 7.29
N MET A 42 6.83 7.14 6.73
CA MET A 42 6.72 7.38 5.29
C MET A 42 8.03 7.91 4.69
N LEU A 43 8.75 8.79 5.40
CA LEU A 43 10.05 9.27 4.95
C LEU A 43 11.13 8.15 4.86
N LYS A 44 10.97 7.06 5.61
CA LYS A 44 11.89 5.91 5.61
C LYS A 44 11.42 4.76 4.70
N CYS A 45 10.17 4.76 4.24
CA CYS A 45 9.67 3.72 3.36
C CYS A 45 10.31 3.88 1.97
N PRO A 46 11.13 2.90 1.51
CA PRO A 46 11.60 2.92 0.13
C PRO A 46 10.39 2.83 -0.80
N GLU A 47 10.43 3.60 -1.90
CA GLU A 47 9.40 3.58 -2.93
C GLU A 47 9.12 2.14 -3.37
N SER A 48 7.85 1.83 -3.64
CA SER A 48 7.46 0.46 -3.98
C SER A 48 8.24 -0.01 -5.22
N PRO A 49 8.83 -1.22 -5.21
CA PRO A 49 9.65 -1.70 -6.32
C PRO A 49 8.88 -1.79 -7.64
N ARG A 50 7.53 -1.88 -7.57
CA ARG A 50 6.65 -1.81 -8.73
C ARG A 50 6.59 -0.41 -9.34
N GLN A 51 6.55 0.65 -8.52
CA GLN A 51 6.60 2.02 -9.05
C GLN A 51 7.96 2.35 -9.67
N LEU A 52 9.06 1.89 -9.07
CA LEU A 52 10.40 2.06 -9.63
C LEU A 52 10.55 1.41 -11.03
N ILE A 53 9.91 0.25 -11.23
CA ILE A 53 9.82 -0.42 -12.54
C ILE A 53 8.96 0.39 -13.53
N ALA A 54 7.87 1.01 -13.06
CA ALA A 54 7.02 1.86 -13.89
C ALA A 54 7.73 3.16 -14.34
N HIS A 55 8.60 3.72 -13.50
CA HIS A 55 9.42 4.90 -13.81
C HIS A 55 10.67 4.59 -14.65
N LYS A 56 10.81 3.37 -15.20
CA LYS A 56 11.96 2.90 -16.02
C LYS A 56 13.34 2.96 -15.31
N LYS A 57 13.38 3.10 -13.99
CA LYS A 57 14.62 3.15 -13.20
C LYS A 57 15.05 1.75 -12.76
N HIS A 58 15.57 0.96 -13.70
CA HIS A 58 15.92 -0.44 -13.47
C HIS A 58 17.06 -0.64 -12.44
N GLU A 59 18.03 0.26 -12.39
CA GLU A 59 19.17 0.23 -11.44
C GLU A 59 18.71 0.45 -9.98
N GLU A 60 17.84 1.44 -9.75
CA GLU A 60 17.27 1.69 -8.42
C GLU A 60 16.34 0.55 -8.00
N ALA A 61 15.57 -0.01 -8.94
CA ALA A 61 14.72 -1.18 -8.71
C ALA A 61 15.55 -2.38 -8.25
N ALA A 62 16.68 -2.65 -8.90
CA ALA A 62 17.61 -3.70 -8.50
C ALA A 62 18.15 -3.44 -7.07
N ARG A 63 18.54 -2.21 -6.74
CA ARG A 63 19.04 -1.89 -5.40
C ARG A 63 18.01 -2.13 -4.29
N VAL A 64 16.76 -1.74 -4.49
CA VAL A 64 15.67 -2.00 -3.54
C VAL A 64 15.35 -3.49 -3.46
N LEU A 65 15.30 -4.17 -4.60
CA LEU A 65 14.95 -5.59 -4.67
C LEU A 65 16.05 -6.48 -4.06
N LYS A 66 17.32 -6.05 -4.12
CA LYS A 66 18.46 -6.67 -3.42
C LYS A 66 18.38 -6.55 -1.90
N ARG A 67 17.82 -5.44 -1.37
CA ARG A 67 17.55 -5.32 0.08
C ARG A 67 16.47 -6.28 0.55
N ILE A 68 15.47 -6.56 -0.29
CA ILE A 68 14.36 -7.47 0.03
C ILE A 68 14.77 -8.94 -0.16
N PHE A 69 15.55 -9.23 -1.21
CA PHE A 69 16.04 -10.58 -1.57
C PHE A 69 17.58 -10.64 -1.53
N PRO A 70 18.19 -10.71 -0.34
CA PRO A 70 19.65 -10.68 -0.19
C PRO A 70 20.37 -11.89 -0.79
N LYS A 71 19.66 -13.00 -1.03
CA LYS A 71 20.22 -14.25 -1.59
C LYS A 71 20.11 -14.36 -3.12
N ALA A 72 19.53 -13.38 -3.81
CA ALA A 72 19.31 -13.45 -5.25
C ALA A 72 20.52 -12.90 -6.04
N THR A 73 20.98 -13.65 -7.04
CA THR A 73 22.00 -13.20 -8.01
C THR A 73 21.46 -12.05 -8.88
N GLU A 74 22.34 -11.14 -9.33
CA GLU A 74 21.98 -9.99 -10.19
C GLU A 74 21.19 -10.40 -11.44
N ASP A 75 21.51 -11.55 -12.05
CA ASP A 75 20.80 -12.07 -13.23
C ASP A 75 19.35 -12.48 -12.92
N GLN A 76 19.13 -13.09 -11.76
CA GLN A 76 17.80 -13.46 -11.29
C GLN A 76 16.96 -12.21 -11.02
N LEU A 77 17.58 -11.16 -10.50
CA LEU A 77 16.94 -9.88 -10.22
C LEU A 77 16.49 -9.18 -11.51
N ARG A 78 17.38 -9.12 -12.50
CA ARG A 78 17.10 -8.58 -13.84
C ARG A 78 15.99 -9.35 -14.54
N CYS A 79 16.00 -10.68 -14.44
CA CYS A 79 14.95 -11.52 -15.01
C CYS A 79 13.59 -11.24 -14.35
N LYS A 80 13.56 -11.10 -13.01
CA LYS A 80 12.33 -10.80 -12.26
C LYS A 80 11.76 -9.42 -12.57
N ILE A 81 12.62 -8.41 -12.76
CA ILE A 81 12.21 -7.06 -13.21
C ILE A 81 11.54 -7.13 -14.59
N LYS A 82 12.13 -7.84 -15.56
CA LYS A 82 11.55 -8.02 -16.90
C LYS A 82 10.19 -8.72 -16.86
N LEU A 83 10.04 -9.74 -16.02
CA LEU A 83 8.78 -10.46 -15.84
C LEU A 83 7.67 -9.55 -15.27
N ILE A 84 7.98 -8.77 -14.22
CA ILE A 84 7.02 -7.84 -13.59
C ILE A 84 6.61 -6.72 -14.56
N GLN A 85 7.54 -6.23 -15.38
CA GLN A 85 7.25 -5.23 -16.39
C GLN A 85 6.31 -5.77 -17.47
N ASN A 86 6.54 -7.00 -17.94
CA ASN A 86 5.69 -7.63 -18.96
C ASN A 86 4.27 -7.92 -18.41
N SER A 87 4.16 -8.42 -17.18
CA SER A 87 2.85 -8.71 -16.57
C SER A 87 2.05 -7.44 -16.28
N SER A 88 2.70 -6.39 -15.79
CA SER A 88 2.05 -5.09 -15.55
C SER A 88 1.52 -4.50 -16.86
N ARG A 89 2.31 -4.56 -17.95
CA ARG A 89 1.87 -4.12 -19.29
C ARG A 89 0.71 -4.95 -19.83
N ARG A 90 0.72 -6.27 -19.60
CA ARG A 90 -0.37 -7.17 -20.02
C ARG A 90 -1.67 -6.88 -19.27
N SER A 91 -1.62 -6.72 -17.95
CA SER A 91 -2.78 -6.25 -17.18
C SER A 91 -3.25 -4.89 -17.68
N GLN A 92 -2.33 -4.02 -18.13
CA GLN A 92 -2.70 -2.73 -18.67
C GLN A 92 -3.47 -2.81 -20.00
N LEU A 93 -2.97 -3.62 -20.93
CA LEU A 93 -3.63 -3.86 -22.20
C LEU A 93 -4.98 -4.55 -21.99
N LEU A 94 -5.06 -5.51 -21.08
CA LEU A 94 -6.31 -6.22 -20.80
C LEU A 94 -7.41 -5.31 -20.25
N TRP A 95 -7.11 -4.32 -19.40
CA TRP A 95 -8.12 -3.34 -18.98
C TRP A 95 -8.50 -2.34 -20.08
N ALA A 96 -7.59 -2.05 -21.02
CA ALA A 96 -7.82 -1.11 -22.11
C ALA A 96 -8.57 -1.73 -23.29
N THR A 97 -8.32 -3.01 -23.62
CA THR A 97 -8.90 -3.68 -24.80
C THR A 97 -10.14 -4.52 -24.48
N ASN A 98 -10.43 -4.78 -23.21
CA ASN A 98 -11.65 -5.49 -22.80
C ASN A 98 -12.59 -4.53 -22.05
N PRO A 99 -13.41 -3.73 -22.76
CA PRO A 99 -14.44 -2.90 -22.11
C PRO A 99 -15.41 -3.73 -21.26
N CYS A 100 -15.47 -5.05 -21.46
CA CYS A 100 -16.33 -5.97 -20.73
C CYS A 100 -15.85 -6.31 -19.30
N CYS A 101 -14.58 -6.08 -18.93
CA CYS A 101 -14.08 -6.49 -17.61
C CYS A 101 -14.36 -5.46 -16.50
N GLY A 102 -14.67 -4.20 -16.86
CA GLY A 102 -15.16 -3.17 -15.93
C GLY A 102 -16.67 -3.21 -15.69
N SER A 103 -17.40 -4.08 -16.41
CA SER A 103 -18.86 -4.19 -16.35
C SER A 103 -19.30 -5.64 -16.17
N SER A 104 -18.73 -6.33 -15.17
CA SER A 104 -19.20 -7.67 -14.78
C SER A 104 -20.64 -7.68 -14.24
N ILE A 105 -21.28 -6.51 -14.12
CA ILE A 105 -22.68 -6.37 -13.71
C ILE A 105 -23.64 -6.37 -14.92
N ASN A 106 -23.23 -5.84 -16.09
CA ASN A 106 -24.13 -5.73 -17.25
C ASN A 106 -24.08 -6.95 -18.18
N CYS A 107 -23.01 -7.76 -18.16
CA CYS A 107 -22.97 -8.99 -18.95
C CYS A 107 -23.83 -10.14 -18.38
N LEU A 108 -24.18 -10.11 -17.09
CA LEU A 108 -25.12 -11.09 -16.51
C LEU A 108 -26.58 -10.83 -16.90
N SER A 109 -26.91 -9.64 -17.41
CA SER A 109 -28.27 -9.26 -17.82
C SER A 109 -28.60 -9.63 -19.28
N SER A 110 -27.62 -10.10 -20.06
CA SER A 110 -27.80 -10.46 -21.48
C SER A 110 -27.78 -11.98 -21.66
N GLY A 111 -28.84 -12.64 -21.19
CA GLY A 111 -29.20 -14.05 -21.35
C GLY A 111 -28.37 -14.89 -22.35
N GLN A 112 -27.26 -15.42 -21.86
CA GLN A 112 -26.57 -16.58 -22.42
C GLN A 112 -26.23 -17.54 -21.27
N ILE A 113 -27.26 -18.22 -20.78
CA ILE A 113 -27.41 -19.69 -20.66
C ILE A 113 -28.88 -19.96 -20.32
#